data_AF-A0A5C9C1J8-F1
#
_entry.id   AF-A0A5C9C1J8-F1
#
_cell.length_a   1.000
_cell.length_b   1.000
_cell.length_c   1.000
_cell.angle_alpha   90.00
_cell.angle_beta   90.00
_cell.angle_gamma   90.00
#
_symmetry.space_group_name_H-M   'P 1'
#
loop_
_entity.id
_entity.type
_entity.pdbx_description
1 polymer ?
#
loop_
_entity_poly.entity_id
_entity_poly.type
_entity_poly.pdbx_seq_one_letter_code
_entity_poly.pdbx_strand_id
1 'polypeptide(L)'
;MLDVDSAGLDIMDRKLLSAIIDKFGGGPVGVDNIAAAIGEARDTIEDVLEPYLIQQGYLQRTLRGRIATPAVYRHLGLAEPASAVVRDLLADS
;
A
#
# COMPACT_ATOMS: atom_id res chain seq x y z
N MET A 1 0.98 7.42 -23.13
CA MET A 1 0.13 6.28 -22.78
C MET A 1 0.38 6.05 -21.30
N LEU A 2 -0.62 6.12 -20.44
CA LEU A 2 -0.43 5.84 -19.01
C LEU A 2 -0.13 4.34 -18.90
N ASP A 3 1.03 3.98 -18.33
CA ASP A 3 1.39 2.58 -18.07
C ASP A 3 0.52 2.04 -16.93
N VAL A 4 -0.71 1.66 -17.25
CA VAL A 4 -1.69 1.08 -16.34
C VAL A 4 -1.62 -0.43 -16.44
N ASP A 5 -1.58 -1.13 -15.30
CA ASP A 5 -1.56 -2.60 -15.29
C ASP A 5 -2.95 -3.21 -15.50
N SER A 6 -3.04 -4.54 -15.52
CA SER A 6 -4.31 -5.25 -15.72
C SER A 6 -5.34 -5.03 -14.63
N ALA A 7 -4.93 -4.60 -13.43
CA ALA A 7 -5.82 -4.26 -12.34
C ALA A 7 -6.20 -2.78 -12.31
N GLY A 8 -5.69 -1.95 -13.24
CA GLY A 8 -5.97 -0.52 -13.25
C GLY A 8 -4.97 0.32 -12.44
N LEU A 9 -3.90 -0.27 -11.90
CA LEU A 9 -2.91 0.48 -11.13
C LEU A 9 -2.00 1.26 -12.08
N ASP A 10 -1.88 2.56 -11.83
CA ASP A 10 -0.94 3.40 -12.56
C ASP A 10 0.48 3.36 -11.96
N ILE A 11 1.36 4.23 -12.45
CA ILE A 11 2.74 4.31 -11.98
C ILE A 11 2.79 4.72 -10.50
N MET A 12 1.92 5.63 -10.07
CA MET A 12 1.92 6.19 -8.71
C MET A 12 1.35 5.21 -7.70
N ASP A 13 0.28 4.50 -8.07
CA ASP A 13 -0.25 3.38 -7.29
C ASP A 13 0.81 2.34 -6.99
N ARG A 14 1.50 1.87 -8.05
CA ARG A 14 2.56 0.87 -7.93
C ARG A 14 3.75 1.40 -7.12
N LYS A 15 4.10 2.68 -7.26
CA LYS A 15 5.18 3.31 -6.51
C LYS A 15 4.86 3.36 -5.00
N LEU A 16 3.63 3.71 -4.64
CA LEU A 16 3.16 3.72 -3.27
C LEU A 16 3.18 2.30 -2.68
N LEU A 17 2.58 1.33 -3.37
CA LEU A 17 2.50 -0.05 -2.90
C LEU A 17 3.89 -0.68 -2.76
N SER A 18 4.78 -0.48 -3.73
CA SER A 18 6.16 -0.98 -3.68
C SER A 18 6.94 -0.32 -2.54
N ALA A 19 6.74 0.97 -2.27
CA ALA A 19 7.37 1.61 -1.11
C ALA A 19 6.94 0.95 0.21
N ILE A 20 5.65 0.68 0.40
CA ILE A 20 5.14 0.00 1.59
C ILE A 20 5.71 -1.39 1.73
N ILE A 21 5.75 -2.17 0.64
CA ILE A 21 6.24 -3.55 0.64
C ILE A 21 7.76 -3.60 0.81
N ASP A 22 8.51 -2.95 -0.09
CA ASP A 22 9.96 -3.13 -0.20
C ASP A 22 10.74 -2.32 0.84
N LYS A 23 10.28 -1.10 1.16
CA LYS A 23 11.00 -0.20 2.09
C LYS A 23 10.54 -0.36 3.53
N PHE A 24 9.27 -0.71 3.75
CA PHE A 24 8.67 -0.76 5.08
C PHE A 24 8.18 -2.17 5.47
N GLY A 25 8.51 -3.20 4.69
CA GLY A 25 8.20 -4.59 5.02
C GLY A 25 6.71 -4.90 5.08
N GLY A 26 5.88 -4.15 4.36
CA GLY A 26 4.43 -4.28 4.35
C GLY A 26 3.69 -3.38 5.34
N GLY A 27 4.39 -2.61 6.17
CA GLY A 27 3.81 -1.71 7.17
C GLY A 27 3.61 -2.36 8.56
N PRO A 28 2.93 -1.66 9.50
CA PRO A 28 2.27 -0.36 9.36
C PRO A 28 3.26 0.80 9.20
N VAL A 29 2.98 1.72 8.26
CA VAL A 29 3.80 2.91 8.00
C VAL A 29 2.94 4.19 7.91
N GLY A 30 3.41 5.28 8.52
CA GLY A 30 2.74 6.58 8.46
C GLY A 30 2.82 7.23 7.07
N VAL A 31 1.81 8.02 6.69
CA VAL A 31 1.76 8.67 5.37
C VAL A 31 2.93 9.61 5.12
N ASP A 32 3.41 10.32 6.13
CA ASP A 32 4.53 11.24 5.95
C ASP A 32 5.82 10.50 5.54
N ASN A 33 6.02 9.26 6.04
CA ASN A 33 7.13 8.41 5.64
C ASN A 33 6.94 7.85 4.22
N ILE A 34 5.72 7.48 3.84
CA ILE A 34 5.41 7.05 2.47
C ILE A 34 5.67 8.22 1.51
N ALA A 35 5.12 9.39 1.81
CA ALA A 35 5.27 10.64 1.07
C ALA A 35 6.75 10.97 0.82
N ALA A 36 7.56 10.97 1.87
CA ALA A 36 9.01 11.17 1.75
C ALA A 36 9.69 10.09 0.90
N ALA A 37 9.27 8.82 1.03
CA ALA A 37 9.87 7.70 0.30
C ALA A 37 9.55 7.68 -1.19
N ILE A 38 8.42 8.24 -1.61
CA ILE A 38 7.99 8.31 -3.01
C ILE A 38 8.09 9.72 -3.61
N GLY A 39 8.44 10.73 -2.82
CA GLY A 39 8.59 12.11 -3.27
C GLY A 39 7.26 12.78 -3.63
N GLU A 40 6.18 12.41 -2.93
CA GLU A 40 4.84 12.94 -3.17
C GLU A 40 4.32 13.75 -1.99
N ALA A 41 3.31 14.59 -2.25
CA ALA A 41 2.58 15.26 -1.19
C ALA A 41 1.68 14.28 -0.44
N ARG A 42 1.57 14.48 0.88
CA ARG A 42 0.65 13.72 1.74
C ARG A 42 -0.79 13.76 1.20
N ASP A 43 -1.29 14.94 0.89
CA ASP A 43 -2.68 15.13 0.44
C ASP A 43 -2.94 14.38 -0.87
N THR A 44 -1.96 14.35 -1.79
CA THR A 44 -2.05 13.53 -3.01
C THR A 44 -2.20 12.05 -2.69
N ILE A 45 -1.47 11.54 -1.69
CA ILE A 45 -1.62 10.15 -1.27
C ILE A 45 -3.02 9.92 -0.67
N GLU A 46 -3.44 10.75 0.29
CA GLU A 46 -4.68 10.53 1.04
C GLU A 46 -5.95 10.74 0.19
N ASP A 47 -5.92 11.70 -0.73
CA ASP A 47 -7.11 12.14 -1.48
C ASP A 47 -7.19 11.57 -2.90
N VAL A 48 -6.05 11.16 -3.49
CA VAL A 48 -6.00 10.67 -4.87
C VAL A 48 -5.69 9.18 -4.94
N LEU A 49 -4.63 8.71 -4.30
CA LEU A 49 -4.14 7.33 -4.46
C LEU A 49 -4.88 6.34 -3.55
N GLU A 50 -4.95 6.64 -2.25
CA GLU A 50 -5.50 5.72 -1.25
C GLU A 50 -6.96 5.29 -1.50
N PRO A 51 -7.89 6.16 -1.96
CA PRO A 51 -9.28 5.75 -2.17
C PRO A 51 -9.42 4.52 -3.07
N TYR A 52 -8.68 4.49 -4.19
CA TYR A 52 -8.72 3.37 -5.13
C TYR A 52 -8.07 2.12 -4.55
N LEU A 53 -6.88 2.26 -3.96
CA LEU A 53 -6.12 1.14 -3.39
C LEU A 53 -6.85 0.46 -2.23
N ILE A 54 -7.55 1.24 -1.40
CA ILE A 54 -8.40 0.72 -0.33
C ILE A 54 -9.63 0.03 -0.92
N GLN A 55 -10.28 0.60 -1.93
CA GLN A 55 -11.44 0.00 -2.58
C GLN A 55 -11.12 -1.35 -3.25
N GLN A 56 -9.95 -1.47 -3.89
CA GLN A 56 -9.47 -2.74 -4.45
C GLN A 56 -8.97 -3.72 -3.37
N GLY A 57 -8.89 -3.27 -2.12
CA GLY A 57 -8.40 -4.06 -0.99
C GLY A 57 -6.90 -4.31 -1.01
N TYR A 58 -6.10 -3.50 -1.73
CA TYR A 58 -4.64 -3.58 -1.78
C TYR A 58 -3.95 -2.88 -0.61
N LEU A 59 -4.63 -1.91 -0.01
CA LEU A 59 -4.12 -1.10 1.09
C LEU A 59 -5.15 -1.06 2.22
N GLN A 60 -4.68 -1.16 3.47
CA GLN A 60 -5.51 -0.95 4.65
C GLN A 60 -4.97 0.20 5.49
N ARG A 61 -5.86 1.11 5.91
CA ARG A 61 -5.57 2.13 6.91
C ARG A 61 -5.83 1.56 8.31
N THR A 62 -4.90 1.80 9.23
CA THR A 62 -5.02 1.49 10.66
C THR A 62 -4.64 2.71 11.49
N LEU A 63 -4.90 2.69 12.79
CA LEU A 63 -4.45 3.74 13.72
C LEU A 63 -2.93 3.92 13.74
N ARG A 64 -2.18 2.87 13.37
CA ARG A 64 -0.70 2.86 13.39
C ARG A 64 -0.08 3.20 12.03
N GLY A 65 -0.89 3.32 10.99
CA GLY A 65 -0.42 3.59 9.62
C GLY A 65 -1.08 2.70 8.57
N ARG A 66 -0.45 2.65 7.39
CA ARG A 66 -0.91 1.90 6.23
C ARG A 66 -0.23 0.56 6.15
N ILE A 67 -0.98 -0.46 5.76
CA ILE A 67 -0.52 -1.84 5.63
C ILE A 67 -0.85 -2.33 4.23
N ALA A 68 0.14 -2.94 3.56
CA ALA A 68 -0.09 -3.68 2.32
C ALA A 68 -0.81 -4.99 2.64
N THR A 69 -1.97 -5.20 2.01
CA THR A 69 -2.77 -6.40 2.29
C THR A 69 -2.24 -7.62 1.53
N PRO A 70 -2.62 -8.85 1.91
CA PRO A 70 -2.33 -10.04 1.13
C PRO A 70 -2.73 -9.96 -0.36
N ALA A 71 -3.78 -9.18 -0.68
CA ALA A 71 -4.26 -9.05 -2.05
C ALA A 71 -3.22 -8.40 -2.98
N VAL A 72 -2.46 -7.40 -2.50
CA VAL A 72 -1.45 -6.75 -3.35
C VAL A 72 -0.23 -7.64 -3.58
N TYR A 73 0.18 -8.44 -2.58
CA TYR A 73 1.26 -9.41 -2.79
C TYR A 73 0.88 -10.42 -3.87
N ARG A 74 -0.33 -10.97 -3.81
CA ARG A 74 -0.82 -11.90 -4.84
C ARG A 74 -0.92 -11.23 -6.22
N HIS A 75 -1.40 -10.00 -6.28
CA HIS A 75 -1.46 -9.23 -7.53
C HIS A 75 -0.08 -9.04 -8.17
N LEU A 76 0.93 -8.71 -7.35
CA LEU A 76 2.31 -8.51 -7.79
C LEU A 76 3.10 -9.82 -7.97
N GLY A 77 2.49 -10.99 -7.71
CA GLY A 77 3.17 -12.29 -7.76
C GLY A 77 4.25 -12.47 -6.68
N LEU A 78 4.14 -11.74 -5.57
CA LEU A 78 5.08 -11.76 -4.45
C LEU A 78 4.62 -12.73 -3.35
N ALA A 79 5.59 -13.24 -2.58
CA ALA A 79 5.29 -13.99 -1.38
C ALA A 79 4.71 -13.08 -0.29
N GLU A 80 3.61 -13.50 0.34
CA GLU A 80 3.02 -12.77 1.45
C GLU A 80 3.97 -12.73 2.66
N PRO A 81 4.01 -11.61 3.41
CA PRO A 81 4.87 -11.50 4.57
C PRO A 81 4.39 -12.48 5.66
N ALA A 82 5.33 -13.23 6.22
CA ALA A 82 5.07 -14.13 7.34
C ALA A 82 4.78 -13.41 8.68
N SER A 83 4.71 -12.07 8.67
CA SER A 83 4.58 -11.25 9.88
C SER A 83 3.26 -11.51 10.58
N ALA A 84 3.32 -12.14 11.76
CA ALA A 84 2.18 -12.33 12.64
C ALA A 84 1.55 -10.98 13.04
N VAL A 85 2.37 -9.94 13.25
CA VAL A 85 1.90 -8.59 13.60
C VAL A 85 1.00 -8.00 12.53
N VAL A 86 1.34 -8.19 11.24
CA VAL A 86 0.48 -7.74 10.14
C VAL A 86 -0.82 -8.54 10.13
N ARG A 87 -0.77 -9.86 10.35
CA ARG A 87 -1.96 -10.70 10.38
C ARG A 87 -2.92 -10.35 11.52
N ASP A 88 -2.40 -10.08 12.71
CA ASP A 88 -3.20 -9.69 13.88
C ASP A 88 -3.87 -8.34 13.64
N LEU A 89 -3.13 -7.35 13.12
CA LEU A 89 -3.69 -6.03 12.82
C LEU A 89 -4.76 -6.03 11.72
N LEU A 90 -4.65 -6.95 10.76
CA LEU A 90 -5.68 -7.15 9.74
C LEU A 90 -6.93 -7.86 10.29
N ALA A 91 -6.78 -8.70 11.33
CA ALA A 91 -7.88 -9.43 11.95
C ALA A 91 -8.72 -8.56 12.91
N ASP A 92 -8.15 -7.47 13.43
CA ASP A 92 -8.75 -6.58 14.42
C ASP A 92 -9.56 -5.39 13.82
N SER A 93 -9.85 -5.39 12.52
CA SER A 93 -10.53 -4.27 11.80
C SER A 93 -11.92 -4.60 11.27
#